data_AF-A0A3M2M9N9-F1
#
_entry.id   AF-A0A3M2M9N9-F1
#
_cell.length_a   1.000
_cell.length_b   1.000
_cell.length_c   1.000
_cell.angle_alpha   90.00
_cell.angle_beta   90.00
_cell.angle_gamma   90.00
#
_symmetry.space_group_name_H-M   'P 1'
#
loop_
_entity.id
_entity.type
_entity.pdbx_description
1 polymer ?
#
loop_
_entity_poly.entity_id
_entity_poly.type
_entity_poly.pdbx_seq_one_letter_code
_entity_poly.pdbx_strand_id
1 'polypeptide(L)'
;MPDSPEQQITQLAVRTLQLAADIHAASAHLEASADRYVREARYDLYDAHQDALDTARQMLGITTAWRVADASPGEGAAAASPERHLRGLAVRGVDLARDICVLSATLKAADERDQQAGWWLAAAANTARCIPRGILQAALILQRIASVPADACRMDMPVCPVHGGTLVESGRRTWCEVTGCPHAWDYCRSDIPCPAPVTHQLATTTGQTRRVCAGHSITERRRGAHPTPLDVARP
;
A
#
# COMPACT_ATOMS: atom_id res chain seq x y z
N MET A 1 11.65 -20.05 28.31
CA MET A 1 11.33 -20.09 26.86
C MET A 1 10.00 -20.84 26.74
N PRO A 2 9.21 -20.71 25.67
CA PRO A 2 8.03 -21.57 25.53
C PRO A 2 8.48 -23.03 25.44
N ASP A 3 8.06 -23.84 26.40
CA ASP A 3 8.59 -25.18 26.64
C ASP A 3 7.84 -26.26 25.82
N SER A 4 6.73 -25.91 25.14
CA SER A 4 6.00 -26.81 24.25
C SER A 4 5.67 -26.18 22.88
N PRO A 5 5.52 -26.99 21.81
CA PRO A 5 5.00 -26.56 20.50
C PRO A 5 3.70 -25.76 20.59
N GLU A 6 2.78 -26.17 21.45
CA GLU A 6 1.50 -25.48 21.65
C GLU A 6 1.70 -24.05 22.15
N GLN A 7 2.56 -23.86 23.16
CA GLN A 7 2.88 -22.52 23.66
C GLN A 7 3.53 -21.65 22.58
N GLN A 8 4.38 -22.23 21.73
CA GLN A 8 5.01 -21.52 20.61
C GLN A 8 3.97 -21.09 19.55
N ILE A 9 3.04 -21.98 19.20
CA ILE A 9 1.94 -21.68 18.28
C ILE A 9 1.05 -20.56 18.85
N THR A 10 0.67 -20.64 20.13
CA THR A 10 -0.12 -19.60 20.79
C THR A 10 0.59 -18.25 20.78
N GLN A 11 1.88 -18.20 21.10
CA GLN A 11 2.66 -16.97 21.08
C GLN A 11 2.75 -16.36 19.68
N LEU A 12 2.92 -17.18 18.64
CA LEU A 12 2.92 -16.70 17.24
C LEU A 12 1.54 -16.18 16.83
N ALA A 13 0.45 -16.84 17.23
CA ALA A 13 -0.91 -16.37 16.97
C ALA A 13 -1.17 -15.01 17.64
N VAL A 14 -0.77 -14.83 18.89
CA VAL A 14 -0.89 -13.54 19.61
C VAL A 14 -0.10 -12.44 18.91
N ARG A 15 1.15 -12.70 18.50
CA ARG A 15 1.96 -11.74 17.75
C ARG A 15 1.34 -11.38 16.40
N THR A 16 0.70 -12.34 15.74
CA THR A 16 -0.03 -12.13 14.48
C THR A 16 -1.24 -11.22 14.68
N LEU A 17 -2.03 -11.46 15.73
CA LEU A 17 -3.18 -10.63 16.09
C LEU A 17 -2.77 -9.20 16.47
N GLN A 18 -1.67 -9.04 17.21
CA GLN A 18 -1.13 -7.71 17.53
C GLN A 18 -0.71 -6.97 16.26
N LEU A 19 -0.03 -7.64 15.33
CA LEU A 19 0.32 -7.04 14.04
C LEU A 19 -0.94 -6.64 13.26
N ALA A 20 -1.98 -7.48 13.24
CA ALA A 20 -3.25 -7.16 12.59
C ALA A 20 -3.91 -5.91 13.19
N ALA A 21 -3.92 -5.78 14.53
CA ALA A 21 -4.44 -4.61 15.22
C ALA A 21 -3.66 -3.33 14.89
N ASP A 22 -2.33 -3.41 14.83
CA ASP A 22 -1.50 -2.26 14.49
C ASP A 22 -1.68 -1.82 13.02
N ILE A 23 -1.85 -2.78 12.08
CA ILE A 23 -2.19 -2.47 10.69
C ILE A 23 -3.57 -1.80 10.62
N HIS A 24 -4.55 -2.28 11.39
CA HIS A 24 -5.89 -1.69 11.42
C HIS A 24 -5.85 -0.25 11.93
N ALA A 25 -5.12 0.01 13.02
CA ALA A 25 -4.93 1.35 13.57
C ALA A 25 -4.24 2.28 12.55
N ALA A 26 -3.21 1.80 11.84
CA ALA A 26 -2.56 2.55 10.77
C ALA A 26 -3.53 2.86 9.61
N SER A 27 -4.35 1.89 9.20
CA SER A 27 -5.38 2.08 8.17
C SER A 27 -6.41 3.13 8.57
N ALA A 28 -6.90 3.10 9.81
CA ALA A 28 -7.84 4.09 10.34
C ALA A 28 -7.22 5.51 10.34
N HIS A 29 -5.94 5.63 10.64
CA HIS A 29 -5.22 6.89 10.55
C HIS A 29 -5.13 7.43 9.11
N LEU A 30 -4.88 6.55 8.12
CA LEU A 30 -4.88 6.94 6.71
C LEU A 30 -6.27 7.36 6.22
N GLU A 31 -7.32 6.68 6.67
CA GLU A 31 -8.71 6.99 6.31
C GLU A 31 -9.15 8.38 6.81
N ALA A 32 -8.65 8.81 7.97
CA ALA A 32 -8.88 10.15 8.51
C ALA A 32 -8.14 11.27 7.73
N SER A 33 -7.25 10.93 6.78
CA SER A 33 -6.51 11.93 6.00
C SER A 33 -7.43 12.73 5.08
N ALA A 34 -7.20 14.04 4.99
CA ALA A 34 -7.85 14.91 4.01
C ALA A 34 -7.38 14.63 2.57
N ASP A 35 -6.17 14.10 2.38
CA ASP A 35 -5.62 13.77 1.06
C ASP A 35 -6.21 12.45 0.54
N ARG A 36 -6.86 12.50 -0.62
CA ARG A 36 -7.49 11.35 -1.28
C ARG A 36 -6.51 10.20 -1.51
N TYR A 37 -5.30 10.49 -1.96
CA TYR A 37 -4.31 9.46 -2.29
C TYR A 37 -3.81 8.73 -1.05
N VAL A 38 -3.71 9.47 0.06
CA VAL A 38 -3.40 8.88 1.37
C VAL A 38 -4.53 7.95 1.81
N ARG A 39 -5.79 8.30 1.58
CA ARG A 39 -6.93 7.40 1.85
C ARG A 39 -6.94 6.17 0.95
N GLU A 40 -6.61 6.31 -0.34
CA GLU A 40 -6.57 5.17 -1.28
C GLU A 40 -5.44 4.19 -0.94
N ALA A 41 -4.32 4.67 -0.40
CA ALA A 41 -3.25 3.81 0.11
C ALA A 41 -3.69 2.86 1.25
N ARG A 42 -4.85 3.11 1.88
CA ARG A 42 -5.42 2.20 2.90
C ARG A 42 -5.83 0.84 2.34
N TYR A 43 -6.19 0.75 1.05
CA TYR A 43 -6.68 -0.51 0.48
C TYR A 43 -5.62 -1.61 0.55
N ASP A 44 -4.34 -1.25 0.32
CA ASP A 44 -3.22 -2.18 0.48
C ASP A 44 -2.99 -2.60 1.95
N LEU A 45 -3.36 -1.75 2.91
CA LEU A 45 -3.34 -2.11 4.35
C LEU A 45 -4.52 -2.98 4.75
N TYR A 46 -5.68 -2.79 4.12
CA TYR A 46 -6.85 -3.62 4.37
C TYR A 46 -6.58 -5.08 3.98
N ASP A 47 -6.00 -5.31 2.79
CA ASP A 47 -5.63 -6.66 2.36
C ASP A 47 -4.58 -7.28 3.30
N ALA A 48 -3.55 -6.51 3.70
CA ALA A 48 -2.54 -6.98 4.66
C ALA A 48 -3.13 -7.29 6.04
N HIS A 49 -4.15 -6.55 6.48
CA HIS A 49 -4.89 -6.83 7.71
C HIS A 49 -5.68 -8.13 7.60
N GLN A 50 -6.40 -8.36 6.50
CA GLN A 50 -7.13 -9.62 6.28
C GLN A 50 -6.18 -10.80 6.22
N ASP A 51 -5.05 -10.69 5.52
CA ASP A 51 -4.01 -11.72 5.48
C ASP A 51 -3.48 -12.05 6.88
N ALA A 52 -3.31 -11.04 7.75
CA ALA A 52 -2.90 -11.24 9.13
C ALA A 52 -3.96 -11.98 9.96
N LEU A 53 -5.24 -11.60 9.82
CA LEU A 53 -6.33 -12.32 10.48
C LEU A 53 -6.44 -13.78 10.01
N ASP A 54 -6.32 -14.02 8.71
CA ASP A 54 -6.39 -15.36 8.14
C ASP A 54 -5.20 -16.22 8.55
N THR A 55 -4.00 -15.62 8.64
CA THR A 55 -2.82 -16.27 9.21
C THR A 55 -3.07 -16.74 10.65
N ALA A 56 -3.63 -15.86 11.51
CA ALA A 56 -3.92 -16.21 12.90
C ALA A 56 -5.00 -17.30 13.01
N ARG A 57 -6.05 -17.23 12.17
CA ARG A 57 -7.11 -18.26 12.10
C ARG A 57 -6.55 -19.63 11.74
N GLN A 58 -5.68 -19.68 10.73
CA GLN A 58 -5.04 -20.93 10.30
C GLN A 58 -4.17 -21.55 11.40
N MET A 59 -3.40 -20.74 12.14
CA MET A 59 -2.59 -21.23 13.28
C MET A 59 -3.43 -21.82 14.39
N LEU A 60 -4.55 -21.18 14.70
CA LEU A 60 -5.44 -21.60 15.79
C LEU A 60 -6.41 -22.72 15.37
N GLY A 61 -6.40 -23.13 14.09
CA GLY A 61 -7.36 -24.09 13.55
C GLY A 61 -8.81 -23.60 13.60
N ILE A 62 -9.04 -22.28 13.64
CA ILE A 62 -10.36 -21.68 13.75
C ILE A 62 -10.92 -21.43 12.35
N THR A 63 -12.03 -22.08 12.02
CA THR A 63 -12.71 -21.95 10.71
C THR A 63 -13.86 -20.94 10.71
N THR A 64 -14.26 -20.43 11.89
CA THR A 64 -15.37 -19.48 12.04
C THR A 64 -14.89 -18.03 12.20
N ALA A 65 -15.73 -17.09 11.76
CA ALA A 65 -15.43 -15.66 11.80
C ALA A 65 -15.31 -15.15 13.24
N TRP A 66 -14.08 -14.98 13.73
CA TRP A 66 -13.79 -14.30 14.97
C TRP A 66 -13.97 -12.78 14.78
N ARG A 67 -14.72 -12.12 15.68
CA ARG A 67 -14.71 -10.66 15.80
C ARG A 67 -13.58 -10.30 16.76
N VAL A 68 -12.58 -9.57 16.27
CA VAL A 68 -11.58 -8.93 17.13
C VAL A 68 -12.33 -7.89 17.95
N ALA A 69 -12.30 -8.00 19.27
CA ALA A 69 -12.73 -6.92 20.15
C ALA A 69 -11.76 -5.74 19.96
N ASP A 70 -12.27 -4.51 19.90
CA ASP A 70 -11.49 -3.31 19.63
C ASP A 70 -10.27 -3.22 20.57
N ALA A 71 -9.09 -3.58 20.04
CA ALA A 71 -7.84 -3.37 20.75
C ALA A 71 -7.55 -1.87 20.70
N SER A 72 -7.49 -1.23 21.86
CA SER A 72 -7.13 0.18 21.94
C SER A 72 -5.73 0.38 21.36
N PRO A 73 -5.51 1.36 20.47
CA PRO A 73 -4.20 1.63 19.92
C PRO A 73 -3.23 1.97 21.06
N GLY A 74 -2.06 1.33 21.07
CA GLY A 74 -1.02 1.61 22.05
C GLY A 74 -0.58 3.08 21.96
N GLU A 75 -0.76 3.84 23.04
CA GLU A 75 -0.24 5.19 23.18
C GLU A 75 1.29 5.15 23.27
N GLY A 76 1.97 5.79 22.31
CA GLY A 76 3.40 6.05 22.44
C GLY A 76 4.21 5.84 21.16
N ALA A 77 3.99 6.67 20.15
CA ALA A 77 5.03 6.95 19.17
C ALA A 77 4.91 8.42 18.73
N ALA A 78 5.86 9.25 19.15
CA ALA A 78 6.08 10.56 18.56
C ALA A 78 6.16 10.40 17.03
N ALA A 79 5.46 11.28 16.29
CA ALA A 79 5.03 11.09 14.91
C ALA A 79 6.19 10.85 13.93
N ALA A 80 6.62 9.59 13.82
CA ALA A 80 7.30 9.11 12.64
C ALA A 80 6.40 9.38 11.42
N SER A 81 7.00 9.72 10.27
CA SER A 81 6.23 9.80 9.02
C SER A 81 5.39 8.52 8.86
N PRO A 82 4.14 8.60 8.40
CA PRO A 82 3.29 7.42 8.21
C PRO A 82 4.00 6.30 7.43
N GLU A 83 4.79 6.66 6.41
CA GLU A 83 5.62 5.72 5.65
C GLU A 83 6.68 5.00 6.51
N ARG A 84 7.37 5.70 7.42
CA ARG A 84 8.36 5.08 8.32
C ARG A 84 7.68 4.13 9.29
N HIS A 85 6.52 4.51 9.81
CA HIS A 85 5.72 3.65 10.68
C HIS A 85 5.33 2.36 9.95
N LEU A 86 4.79 2.46 8.72
CA LEU A 86 4.46 1.30 7.90
C LEU A 86 5.68 0.41 7.62
N ARG A 87 6.86 0.98 7.31
CA ARG A 87 8.08 0.17 7.17
C ARG A 87 8.44 -0.61 8.43
N GLY A 88 8.22 -0.03 9.62
CA GLY A 88 8.38 -0.73 10.89
C GLY A 88 7.43 -1.92 11.04
N LEU A 89 6.16 -1.76 10.65
CA LEU A 89 5.18 -2.86 10.62
C LEU A 89 5.57 -3.96 9.62
N ALA A 90 6.10 -3.58 8.44
CA ALA A 90 6.56 -4.55 7.45
C ALA A 90 7.71 -5.41 7.96
N VAL A 91 8.70 -4.82 8.65
CA VAL A 91 9.80 -5.57 9.29
C VAL A 91 9.25 -6.59 10.29
N ARG A 92 8.31 -6.17 11.15
CA ARG A 92 7.65 -7.09 12.10
C ARG A 92 6.92 -8.23 11.40
N GLY A 93 6.25 -7.96 10.28
CA GLY A 93 5.60 -8.99 9.47
C GLY A 93 6.60 -9.98 8.85
N VAL A 94 7.76 -9.51 8.38
CA VAL A 94 8.83 -10.40 7.85
C VAL A 94 9.38 -11.29 8.96
N ASP A 95 9.66 -10.74 10.13
CA ASP A 95 10.16 -11.51 11.27
C ASP A 95 9.14 -12.56 11.73
N LEU A 96 7.87 -12.19 11.81
CA LEU A 96 6.78 -13.11 12.11
C LEU A 96 6.70 -14.25 11.07
N ALA A 97 6.69 -13.94 9.77
CA ALA A 97 6.66 -14.94 8.72
C ALA A 97 7.87 -15.90 8.79
N ARG A 98 9.05 -15.40 9.17
CA ARG A 98 10.25 -16.21 9.39
C ARG A 98 10.06 -17.16 10.56
N ASP A 99 9.58 -16.67 11.70
CA ASP A 99 9.40 -17.49 12.91
C ASP A 99 8.39 -18.63 12.68
N ILE A 100 7.30 -18.35 11.95
CA ILE A 100 6.31 -19.38 11.57
C ILE A 100 6.94 -20.43 10.66
N CYS A 101 7.78 -20.03 9.70
CA CYS A 101 8.50 -20.97 8.84
C CYS A 101 9.43 -21.88 9.64
N VAL A 102 10.18 -21.31 10.60
CA VAL A 102 11.10 -22.08 11.46
C VAL A 102 10.32 -23.12 12.26
N LEU A 103 9.25 -22.71 12.96
CA LEU A 103 8.45 -23.64 13.73
C LEU A 103 7.80 -24.71 12.86
N SER A 104 7.27 -24.34 11.69
CA SER A 104 6.72 -25.28 10.72
C SER A 104 7.75 -26.35 10.32
N ALA A 105 8.99 -25.95 10.03
CA ALA A 105 10.05 -26.88 9.66
C ALA A 105 10.42 -27.82 10.82
N THR A 106 10.51 -27.30 12.04
CA THR A 106 10.75 -28.11 13.26
C THR A 106 9.67 -29.16 13.46
N LEU A 107 8.39 -28.78 13.40
CA LEU A 107 7.28 -29.71 13.61
C LEU A 107 7.14 -30.74 12.50
N LYS A 108 7.45 -30.38 11.24
CA LYS A 108 7.45 -31.35 10.13
C LYS A 108 8.49 -32.46 10.28
N ALA A 109 9.57 -32.20 11.01
CA ALA A 109 10.63 -33.16 11.31
C ALA A 109 10.40 -33.96 12.61
N ALA A 110 9.30 -33.68 13.33
CA ALA A 110 8.93 -34.36 14.56
C ALA A 110 8.07 -35.61 14.28
N ASP A 111 7.35 -36.10 15.30
CA ASP A 111 6.46 -37.25 15.17
C ASP A 111 5.22 -36.96 14.28
N GLU A 112 4.43 -37.99 13.99
CA GLU A 112 3.29 -37.89 13.06
C GLU A 112 2.23 -36.87 13.50
N ARG A 113 2.03 -36.70 14.82
CA ARG A 113 1.07 -35.73 15.37
C ARG A 113 1.56 -34.31 15.12
N ASP A 114 2.82 -34.03 15.42
CA ASP A 114 3.41 -32.71 15.23
C ASP A 114 3.61 -32.37 13.74
N GLN A 115 3.85 -33.37 12.90
CA GLN A 115 4.00 -33.19 11.46
C GLN A 115 2.75 -32.57 10.83
N GLN A 116 1.55 -33.00 11.24
CA GLN A 116 0.31 -32.42 10.76
C GLN A 116 0.22 -30.92 11.12
N ALA A 117 0.56 -30.55 12.36
CA ALA A 117 0.60 -29.15 12.78
C ALA A 117 1.64 -28.34 11.97
N GLY A 118 2.79 -28.95 11.66
CA GLY A 118 3.80 -28.37 10.79
C GLY A 118 3.30 -28.06 9.38
N TRP A 119 2.43 -28.90 8.79
CA TRP A 119 1.79 -28.61 7.50
C TRP A 119 0.82 -27.43 7.56
N TRP A 120 0.00 -27.34 8.60
CA TRP A 120 -0.89 -26.18 8.81
C TRP A 120 -0.12 -24.88 8.98
N LEU A 121 0.96 -24.88 9.77
CA LEU A 121 1.83 -23.71 9.92
C LEU A 121 2.54 -23.32 8.62
N ALA A 122 2.80 -24.26 7.72
CA ALA A 122 3.37 -23.92 6.41
C ALA A 122 2.40 -23.11 5.54
N ALA A 123 1.09 -23.42 5.62
CA ALA A 123 0.06 -22.65 4.96
C ALA A 123 -0.03 -21.24 5.57
N ALA A 124 -0.05 -21.14 6.92
CA ALA A 124 -0.05 -19.87 7.63
C ALA A 124 1.18 -19.01 7.29
N ALA A 125 2.37 -19.63 7.20
CA ALA A 125 3.59 -18.94 6.77
C ALA A 125 3.47 -18.39 5.34
N ASN A 126 2.77 -19.07 4.45
CA ASN A 126 2.58 -18.59 3.08
C ASN A 126 1.69 -17.34 3.05
N THR A 127 0.59 -17.32 3.80
CA THR A 127 -0.25 -16.12 3.97
C THR A 127 0.51 -15.00 4.68
N ALA A 128 1.27 -15.32 5.72
CA ALA A 128 2.05 -14.33 6.48
C ALA A 128 3.07 -13.57 5.61
N ARG A 129 3.58 -14.18 4.52
CA ARG A 129 4.49 -13.54 3.56
C ARG A 129 3.82 -12.48 2.69
N CYS A 130 2.50 -12.48 2.58
CA CYS A 130 1.74 -11.46 1.86
C CYS A 130 1.63 -10.16 2.67
N ILE A 131 1.57 -10.25 4.01
CA ILE A 131 1.38 -9.10 4.92
C ILE A 131 2.44 -8.00 4.67
N PRO A 132 3.76 -8.27 4.68
CA PRO A 132 4.76 -7.22 4.47
C PRO A 132 4.66 -6.59 3.07
N ARG A 133 4.19 -7.34 2.06
CA ARG A 133 4.08 -6.83 0.68
C ARG A 133 3.05 -5.71 0.59
N GLY A 134 1.85 -5.91 1.16
CA GLY A 134 0.82 -4.88 1.20
C GLY A 134 1.26 -3.64 1.98
N ILE A 135 1.88 -3.85 3.15
CA ILE A 135 2.38 -2.75 3.99
C ILE A 135 3.48 -1.94 3.27
N LEU A 136 4.44 -2.60 2.65
CA LEU A 136 5.51 -1.93 1.91
C LEU A 136 4.98 -1.18 0.69
N GLN A 137 3.99 -1.74 0.00
CA GLN A 137 3.34 -1.08 -1.12
C GLN A 137 2.68 0.23 -0.69
N ALA A 138 1.89 0.21 0.40
CA ALA A 138 1.30 1.40 0.99
C ALA A 138 2.38 2.43 1.39
N ALA A 139 3.47 1.99 2.04
CA ALA A 139 4.58 2.86 2.40
C ALA A 139 5.24 3.54 1.18
N LEU A 140 5.42 2.81 0.08
CA LEU A 140 5.97 3.34 -1.17
C LEU A 140 5.03 4.34 -1.83
N ILE A 141 3.71 4.09 -1.81
CA ILE A 141 2.71 5.05 -2.30
C ILE A 141 2.80 6.35 -1.49
N LEU A 142 2.79 6.27 -0.15
CA LEU A 142 2.91 7.44 0.72
C LEU A 142 4.23 8.21 0.49
N GLN A 143 5.35 7.50 0.30
CA GLN A 143 6.63 8.12 -0.05
C GLN A 143 6.53 8.90 -1.37
N ARG A 144 5.92 8.31 -2.39
CA ARG A 144 5.74 8.94 -3.70
C ARG A 144 4.84 10.18 -3.59
N ILE A 145 3.72 10.09 -2.87
CA ILE A 145 2.84 11.23 -2.61
C ILE A 145 3.62 12.37 -1.92
N ALA A 146 4.37 12.05 -0.87
CA ALA A 146 5.18 13.03 -0.15
C ALA A 146 6.30 13.66 -1.01
N SER A 147 6.77 12.94 -2.03
CA SER A 147 7.78 13.45 -2.97
C SER A 147 7.21 14.37 -4.06
N VAL A 148 5.88 14.49 -4.19
CA VAL A 148 5.26 15.36 -5.19
C VAL A 148 5.47 16.83 -4.80
N PRO A 149 6.11 17.64 -5.67
CA PRO A 149 6.31 19.06 -5.39
C PRO A 149 4.98 19.78 -5.11
N ALA A 150 5.00 20.75 -4.20
CA ALA A 150 3.80 21.51 -3.84
C ALA A 150 3.23 22.32 -5.02
N ASP A 151 4.09 22.71 -5.97
CA ASP A 151 3.78 23.46 -7.18
C ASP A 151 3.57 22.58 -8.42
N ALA A 152 3.49 21.25 -8.25
CA ALA A 152 3.19 20.32 -9.34
C ALA A 152 1.72 20.41 -9.81
N CYS A 153 1.42 19.75 -10.94
CA CYS A 153 0.10 19.73 -11.56
C CYS A 153 -1.03 19.21 -10.66
N ARG A 154 -0.75 18.15 -9.88
CA ARG A 154 -1.68 17.49 -8.94
C ARG A 154 -3.04 17.04 -9.50
N MET A 155 -3.25 17.06 -10.82
CA MET A 155 -4.45 16.49 -11.45
C MET A 155 -4.51 14.96 -11.25
N ASP A 156 -5.72 14.46 -11.01
CA ASP A 156 -5.91 13.06 -10.61
C ASP A 156 -5.86 12.03 -11.74
N MET A 157 -5.93 12.49 -12.98
CA MET A 157 -5.90 11.60 -14.14
C MET A 157 -4.44 11.29 -14.54
N PRO A 158 -4.05 10.01 -14.71
CA PRO A 158 -2.73 9.68 -15.24
C PRO A 158 -2.58 10.16 -16.70
N VAL A 159 -1.44 10.78 -17.02
CA VAL A 159 -1.12 11.26 -18.37
C VAL A 159 0.33 10.99 -18.76
N CYS A 160 0.56 10.67 -20.03
CA CYS A 160 1.87 10.70 -20.64
C CYS A 160 2.29 12.18 -20.79
N PRO A 161 3.51 12.57 -20.40
CA PRO A 161 4.00 13.94 -20.57
C PRO A 161 3.98 14.41 -22.04
N VAL A 162 4.10 13.49 -22.99
CA VAL A 162 4.19 13.76 -24.43
C VAL A 162 2.86 13.53 -25.16
N HIS A 163 2.10 12.50 -24.79
CA HIS A 163 0.92 12.06 -25.53
C HIS A 163 -0.42 12.33 -24.83
N GLY A 164 -0.41 12.88 -23.62
CA GLY A 164 -1.61 13.13 -22.82
C GLY A 164 -2.23 11.84 -22.27
N GLY A 165 -3.55 11.79 -22.15
CA GLY A 165 -4.34 10.68 -21.58
C GLY A 165 -4.32 9.43 -22.46
N THR A 166 -3.17 8.77 -22.51
CA THR A 166 -2.83 7.57 -23.31
C THR A 166 -2.14 6.52 -22.43
N LEU A 167 -2.25 6.69 -21.11
CA LEU A 167 -1.68 5.75 -20.16
C LEU A 167 -2.67 4.61 -19.93
N VAL A 168 -2.13 3.40 -19.97
CA VAL A 168 -2.85 2.18 -19.59
C VAL A 168 -2.16 1.56 -18.38
N GLU A 169 -2.93 0.84 -17.57
CA GLU A 169 -2.48 0.30 -16.29
C GLU A 169 -2.76 -1.20 -16.22
N SER A 170 -1.78 -1.98 -15.76
CA SER A 170 -1.94 -3.40 -15.46
C SER A 170 -0.85 -3.87 -14.51
N GLY A 171 -1.19 -4.79 -13.60
CA GLY A 171 -0.23 -5.39 -12.68
C GLY A 171 0.54 -4.36 -11.83
N ARG A 172 -0.13 -3.28 -11.41
CA ARG A 172 0.46 -2.15 -10.68
C ARG A 172 1.52 -1.36 -11.45
N ARG A 173 1.50 -1.41 -12.78
CA ARG A 173 2.41 -0.67 -13.66
C ARG A 173 1.61 0.17 -14.62
N THR A 174 2.16 1.30 -15.02
CA THR A 174 1.55 2.18 -16.02
C THR A 174 2.52 2.39 -17.18
N TRP A 175 2.01 2.39 -18.40
CA TRP A 175 2.80 2.76 -19.58
C TRP A 175 1.95 3.51 -20.59
N CYS A 176 2.61 4.26 -21.47
CA CYS A 176 1.93 4.91 -22.59
C CYS A 176 1.71 3.89 -23.71
N GLU A 177 0.47 3.79 -24.20
CA GLU A 177 0.12 2.85 -25.28
C GLU A 177 0.53 3.31 -26.69
N VAL A 178 0.99 4.57 -26.84
CA VAL A 178 1.45 5.09 -28.12
C VAL A 178 2.75 4.40 -28.53
N THR A 179 2.72 3.76 -29.70
CA THR A 179 3.86 3.04 -30.29
C THR A 179 5.13 3.89 -30.29
N GLY A 180 6.23 3.33 -29.75
CA GLY A 180 7.53 3.99 -29.69
C GLY A 180 7.72 4.97 -28.52
N CYS A 181 6.71 5.17 -27.68
CA CYS A 181 6.84 5.99 -26.48
C CYS A 181 7.62 5.22 -25.38
N PRO A 182 8.74 5.76 -24.84
CA PRO A 182 9.51 5.07 -23.81
C PRO A 182 8.95 5.27 -22.40
N HIS A 183 7.87 6.05 -22.24
CA HIS A 183 7.36 6.39 -20.92
C HIS A 183 6.57 5.24 -20.29
N ALA A 184 7.20 4.61 -19.30
CA ALA A 184 6.62 3.60 -18.42
C ALA A 184 7.05 3.84 -16.98
N TRP A 185 6.23 3.35 -16.04
CA TRP A 185 6.44 3.43 -14.61
C TRP A 185 6.19 2.05 -13.98
N ASP A 186 6.98 1.72 -12.97
CA ASP A 186 6.87 0.49 -12.18
C ASP A 186 5.80 0.60 -11.07
N TYR A 187 4.93 1.60 -11.16
CA TYR A 187 3.80 1.86 -10.26
C TYR A 187 2.59 2.37 -11.07
N CYS A 188 1.39 2.28 -10.49
CA CYS A 188 0.19 2.90 -11.08
C CYS A 188 0.26 4.41 -10.94
N ARG A 189 0.23 5.15 -12.06
CA ARG A 189 0.27 6.61 -12.04
C ARG A 189 -1.01 7.22 -11.49
N SER A 190 -2.11 6.47 -11.50
CA SER A 190 -3.35 6.82 -10.84
C SER A 190 -3.28 6.83 -9.30
N ASP A 191 -2.30 6.15 -8.69
CA ASP A 191 -2.16 6.06 -7.22
C ASP A 191 -1.55 7.33 -6.58
N ILE A 192 -1.09 8.30 -7.38
CA ILE A 192 -0.43 9.52 -6.90
C ILE A 192 -0.92 10.76 -7.65
N PRO A 193 -0.87 11.95 -7.02
CA PRO A 193 -1.14 13.19 -7.75
C PRO A 193 -0.10 13.41 -8.84
N CYS A 194 -0.50 14.03 -9.95
CA CYS A 194 0.43 14.30 -11.05
C CYS A 194 1.64 15.15 -10.58
N PRO A 195 2.87 14.61 -10.61
CA PRO A 195 4.09 15.29 -10.15
C PRO A 195 4.73 16.14 -11.25
N ALA A 196 4.15 16.18 -12.44
CA ALA A 196 4.72 16.91 -13.55
C ALA A 196 4.68 18.43 -13.29
N PRO A 197 5.69 19.18 -13.73
CA PRO A 197 5.74 20.62 -13.55
C PRO A 197 4.56 21.27 -14.26
N VAL A 198 4.01 22.29 -13.61
CA VAL A 198 2.95 23.10 -14.19
C VAL A 198 3.52 23.95 -15.33
N THR A 199 2.83 23.95 -16.48
CA THR A 199 3.22 24.75 -17.65
C THR A 199 2.06 25.50 -18.29
N HIS A 200 0.82 25.20 -17.92
CA HIS A 200 -0.37 25.83 -18.48
C HIS A 200 -1.38 26.19 -17.39
N GLN A 201 -2.25 27.14 -17.72
CA GLN A 201 -3.46 27.46 -17.00
C GLN A 201 -4.68 27.03 -17.82
N LEU A 202 -5.65 26.41 -17.18
CA LEU A 202 -6.88 25.91 -17.77
C LEU A 202 -8.05 26.62 -17.09
N ALA A 203 -8.89 27.29 -17.86
CA ALA A 203 -10.18 27.77 -17.36
C ALA A 203 -11.16 26.59 -17.30
N THR A 204 -11.82 26.41 -16.16
CA THR A 204 -12.89 25.43 -15.99
C THR A 204 -14.21 26.03 -16.46
N THR A 205 -15.20 25.17 -16.73
CA THR A 205 -16.57 25.57 -17.07
C THR A 205 -17.25 26.37 -15.95
N THR A 206 -16.78 26.25 -14.72
CA THR A 206 -17.25 27.00 -13.54
C THR A 206 -16.58 28.37 -13.38
N GLY A 207 -15.74 28.79 -14.33
CA GLY A 207 -15.00 30.05 -14.26
C GLY A 207 -13.80 30.03 -13.31
N GLN A 208 -13.50 28.89 -12.69
CA GLN A 208 -12.27 28.73 -11.91
C GLN A 208 -11.09 28.50 -12.86
N THR A 209 -9.87 28.82 -12.41
CA THR A 209 -8.66 28.47 -13.17
C THR A 209 -7.89 27.38 -12.44
N ARG A 210 -7.36 26.42 -13.20
CA ARG A 210 -6.53 25.34 -12.68
C ARG A 210 -5.18 25.34 -13.40
N ARG A 211 -4.11 25.14 -12.65
CA ARG A 211 -2.75 25.01 -13.17
C ARG A 211 -2.48 23.55 -13.54
N VAL A 212 -1.99 23.30 -14.75
CA VAL A 212 -1.80 21.94 -15.28
C VAL A 212 -0.44 21.76 -15.98
N CYS A 213 0.04 20.52 -16.06
CA CYS A 213 1.24 20.19 -16.81
C CYS A 213 0.97 20.09 -18.32
N ALA A 214 2.04 19.91 -19.11
CA ALA A 214 1.95 19.75 -20.56
C ALA A 214 1.09 18.54 -20.97
N GLY A 215 1.25 17.39 -20.29
CA GLY A 215 0.46 16.19 -20.58
C GLY A 215 -1.04 16.42 -20.38
N HIS A 216 -1.44 17.01 -19.25
CA HIS A 216 -2.85 17.35 -18.99
C HIS A 216 -3.37 18.41 -19.97
N SER A 217 -2.54 19.39 -20.32
CA SER A 217 -2.88 20.39 -21.33
C SER A 217 -3.22 19.75 -22.69
N ILE A 218 -2.48 18.72 -23.13
CA ILE A 218 -2.79 17.96 -24.34
C ILE A 218 -4.13 17.23 -24.21
N THR A 219 -4.35 16.55 -23.09
CA THR A 219 -5.61 15.81 -22.84
C THR A 219 -6.82 16.75 -22.88
N GLU A 220 -6.74 17.89 -22.20
CA GLU A 220 -7.84 18.83 -22.11
C GLU A 220 -8.08 19.56 -23.44
N ARG A 221 -7.04 19.86 -24.22
CA ARG A 221 -7.21 20.35 -25.61
C ARG A 221 -8.01 19.38 -26.48
N ARG A 222 -7.74 18.07 -26.37
CA ARG A 222 -8.51 17.05 -27.10
C ARG A 222 -9.98 16.97 -26.65
N ARG A 223 -10.29 17.46 -25.45
CA ARG A 223 -11.64 17.58 -24.90
C ARG A 223 -12.30 18.93 -25.23
N GLY A 224 -11.67 19.75 -26.06
CA GLY A 224 -12.19 21.05 -26.50
C GLY A 224 -11.85 22.22 -25.58
N ALA A 225 -11.01 22.02 -24.57
CA ALA A 225 -10.54 23.13 -23.73
C ALA A 225 -9.41 23.92 -24.42
N HIS A 226 -9.17 25.15 -23.93
CA HIS A 226 -8.10 26.02 -24.42
C HIS A 226 -7.15 26.41 -23.28
N PRO A 227 -6.24 25.52 -22.85
CA PRO A 227 -5.24 25.86 -21.85
C PRO A 227 -4.26 26.90 -22.41
N THR A 228 -4.01 27.96 -21.65
CA THR A 228 -3.03 28.99 -21.98
C THR A 228 -1.67 28.62 -21.38
N PRO A 229 -0.55 28.76 -22.10
CA PRO A 229 0.77 28.61 -21.52
C PRO A 229 0.96 29.60 -20.37
N LEU A 230 1.59 29.16 -19.29
CA LEU A 230 2.11 30.07 -18.29
C LEU A 230 3.45 30.62 -18.77
N ASP A 231 3.70 31.91 -18.58
CA ASP A 231 5.03 32.47 -18.66
C ASP A 231 5.86 31.91 -17.49
N VAL A 232 6.40 30.72 -17.70
CA VAL A 232 7.43 30.17 -16.85
C VAL A 232 8.73 30.85 -17.25
N ALA A 233 9.18 31.81 -16.43
CA ALA A 233 10.56 32.28 -16.49
C ALA A 233 11.45 31.04 -16.50
N ARG A 234 12.17 30.84 -17.60
CA ARG A 234 13.12 29.74 -17.76
C ARG A 234 14.12 29.87 -16.59
N PRO A 235 14.30 28.85 -15.75
CA PRO A 235 15.38 28.88 -14.76
C PRO A 235 16.74 28.99 -15.46
#